data_AF-A0A0C5VL78-F1
#
_entry.id   AF-A0A0C5VL78-F1
#
_cell.length_a   1.000
_cell.length_b   1.000
_cell.length_c   1.000
_cell.angle_alpha   90.00
_cell.angle_beta   90.00
_cell.angle_gamma   90.00
#
_symmetry.space_group_name_H-M   'P 1'
#
loop_
_entity.id
_entity.type
_entity.pdbx_description
1 polymer ?
#
loop_
_entity_poly.entity_id
_entity_poly.type
_entity_poly.pdbx_seq_one_letter_code
_entity_poly.pdbx_strand_id
1 'polypeptide(L)' 'MAGCFKEDEPKAIIAEKDLQTFATPEGSESFIIQKGEVCTAGKKKIEKQYQYMEVVCPGKGHAWVITGDPYRYMQ' A
#
# COMPACT_ATOMS: atom_id res chain seq x y z
N MET A 1 28.09 2.03 -16.60
CA MET A 1 27.63 2.51 -15.28
C MET A 1 26.26 1.89 -15.03
N ALA A 2 26.21 0.77 -14.31
CA ALA A 2 24.93 0.19 -13.88
C ALA A 2 24.41 1.07 -12.75
N GLY A 3 23.48 1.97 -13.06
CA GLY A 3 22.72 2.68 -12.05
C GLY A 3 21.87 1.66 -11.31
N CYS A 4 22.36 1.15 -10.18
CA CYS A 4 21.49 0.59 -9.16
C CYS A 4 20.63 1.74 -8.66
N PHE A 5 19.50 1.99 -9.33
CA PHE A 5 18.37 2.59 -8.69
C PHE A 5 18.07 1.65 -7.51
N LYS A 6 18.42 2.08 -6.29
CA LYS A 6 17.87 1.48 -5.08
C LYS A 6 16.36 1.62 -5.23
N GLU A 7 15.70 0.59 -5.74
CA GLU A 7 14.26 0.47 -5.62
C GLU A 7 13.96 0.68 -4.13
N ASP A 8 13.25 1.76 -3.84
CA ASP A 8 12.84 2.20 -2.50
C ASP A 8 12.65 0.96 -1.61
N GLU A 9 13.49 0.82 -0.59
CA GLU A 9 13.35 -0.27 0.38
C GLU A 9 11.89 -0.30 0.85
N PRO A 10 11.25 -1.49 0.92
CA PRO A 10 9.86 -1.59 1.33
C PRO A 10 9.65 -0.86 2.66
N LYS A 11 8.91 0.27 2.61
CA LYS A 11 8.65 1.08 3.80
C LYS A 11 7.43 0.53 4.51
N ALA A 12 7.56 0.22 5.79
CA ALA A 12 6.40 -0.11 6.59
C ALA A 12 5.48 1.12 6.69
N ILE A 13 4.18 0.88 6.56
CA ILE A 13 3.12 1.85 6.80
C ILE A 13 2.27 1.37 7.97
N ILE A 14 1.70 2.32 8.70
CA ILE A 14 0.70 2.05 9.72
C ILE A 14 -0.57 2.83 9.42
N ALA A 15 -1.68 2.11 9.42
CA ALA A 15 -3.00 2.67 9.16
C ALA A 15 -3.45 3.55 10.34
N GLU A 16 -3.77 4.82 10.09
CA GLU A 16 -4.27 5.74 11.12
C GLU A 16 -5.79 5.66 11.28
N LYS A 17 -6.48 5.11 10.27
CA LYS A 17 -7.88 4.68 10.28
C LYS A 17 -8.02 3.36 9.52
N ASP A 18 -9.21 2.79 9.54
CA ASP A 18 -9.52 1.63 8.72
C ASP A 18 -9.39 1.99 7.23
N LEU A 19 -8.54 1.25 6.51
CA LEU A 19 -8.27 1.46 5.09
C LEU A 19 -8.97 0.37 4.28
N GLN A 20 -9.74 0.82 3.30
CA GLN A 20 -10.27 -0.08 2.28
C GLN A 20 -9.13 -0.52 1.37
N THR A 21 -8.99 -1.83 1.16
CA THR A 21 -8.04 -2.35 0.17
C THR A 21 -8.74 -3.00 -1.01
N PHE A 22 -8.00 -3.06 -2.11
CA PHE A 22 -8.44 -3.61 -3.38
C PHE A 22 -7.51 -4.74 -3.82
N ALA A 23 -8.05 -5.83 -4.38
CA ALA A 23 -7.28 -6.93 -4.93
C ALA A 23 -6.45 -6.48 -6.15
N THR A 24 -6.97 -5.51 -6.90
CA THR A 24 -6.34 -4.91 -8.07
C THR A 24 -6.53 -3.39 -8.07
N PRO A 25 -5.64 -2.62 -8.72
CA PRO A 25 -5.83 -1.18 -8.97
C PRO A 25 -7.13 -0.84 -9.73
N GLU A 26 -7.77 -1.83 -10.35
CA GLU A 26 -9.04 -1.69 -11.07
C GLU A 26 -10.28 -1.66 -10.16
N GLY A 27 -10.12 -1.84 -8.84
CA GLY A 27 -11.15 -1.53 -7.84
C GLY A 27 -11.95 -2.71 -7.28
N SER A 28 -11.54 -3.96 -7.49
CA SER A 28 -12.15 -5.09 -6.78
C SER A 28 -11.76 -5.06 -5.31
N GLU A 29 -12.73 -4.94 -4.39
CA GLU A 29 -12.47 -4.94 -2.94
C GLU A 29 -11.79 -6.24 -2.46
N SER A 30 -10.94 -6.14 -1.44
CA SER A 30 -10.21 -7.28 -0.87
C SER A 30 -10.47 -7.41 0.64
N PHE A 31 -9.64 -6.77 1.47
CA PHE A 31 -9.80 -6.77 2.92
C PHE A 31 -9.68 -5.34 3.49
N ILE A 32 -9.98 -5.17 4.77
CA ILE A 32 -9.78 -3.89 5.46
C ILE A 32 -8.50 -3.97 6.29
N ILE A 33 -7.63 -2.97 6.17
CA ILE A 33 -6.52 -2.76 7.10
C ILE A 33 -7.08 -1.93 8.25
N GLN A 34 -7.14 -2.51 9.44
CA GLN A 34 -7.65 -1.86 10.63
C GLN A 34 -6.67 -0.80 11.11
N LYS A 35 -7.19 0.23 11.76
CA LYS A 35 -6.37 1.22 12.45
C LYS A 35 -5.33 0.57 13.36
N GLY A 36 -4.08 0.99 13.21
CA GLY A 36 -2.94 0.52 13.99
C GLY A 36 -2.24 -0.71 13.41
N GLU A 37 -2.81 -1.35 12.38
CA GLU A 37 -2.12 -2.42 11.69
C GLU A 37 -0.96 -1.89 10.85
N VAL A 38 0.11 -2.69 10.82
CA VAL A 38 1.34 -2.39 10.09
C VAL A 38 1.39 -3.27 8.85
N CYS A 39 1.55 -2.64 7.70
CA CYS A 39 1.72 -3.32 6.43
C CYS A 39 2.96 -2.78 5.73
N THR A 40 3.49 -3.52 4.76
CA THR A 40 4.64 -3.10 3.98
C THR A 40 4.15 -2.42 2.70
N ALA A 41 4.54 -1.17 2.47
CA ALA A 41 4.29 -0.52 1.19
C ALA A 41 5.28 -1.02 0.13
N GLY A 42 4.75 -1.33 -1.03
CA GLY A 42 5.49 -1.77 -2.21
C GLY A 42 5.34 -0.77 -3.36
N LYS A 43 5.01 -1.30 -4.53
CA LYS A 43 4.93 -0.53 -5.78
C LYS A 43 3.77 0.46 -5.75
N LYS A 44 3.95 1.57 -6.46
CA LYS A 44 2.87 2.53 -6.73
C LYS A 44 2.44 2.40 -8.19
N LYS A 45 1.14 2.44 -8.45
CA LYS A 45 0.56 2.41 -9.79
C LYS A 45 -0.48 3.50 -9.93
N ILE A 46 -0.47 4.22 -11.05
CA ILE A 46 -1.51 5.19 -11.38
C ILE A 46 -2.46 4.51 -12.35
N GLU A 47 -3.74 4.44 -12.00
CA GLU A 47 -4.78 3.85 -12.83
C GLU A 47 -5.91 4.87 -12.97
N LYS A 48 -6.26 5.23 -14.21
CA LYS A 48 -7.23 6.28 -14.54
C LYS A 48 -6.87 7.63 -13.89
N GLN A 49 -7.50 7.95 -12.77
CA GLN A 49 -7.36 9.21 -12.03
C GLN A 49 -6.84 9.02 -10.60
N TYR A 50 -6.69 7.77 -10.15
CA TYR A 50 -6.25 7.46 -8.79
C TYR A 50 -4.87 6.83 -8.82
N GLN A 51 -4.07 7.18 -7.82
CA GLN A 51 -2.82 6.50 -7.56
C GLN A 51 -3.06 5.47 -6.46
N TYR A 52 -2.61 4.25 -6.70
CA TYR A 52 -2.70 3.11 -5.81
C TYR A 52 -1.30 2.74 -5.33
N MET A 53 -1.23 2.18 -4.13
CA MET A 53 -0.01 1.66 -3.53
C MET A 53 -0.27 0.22 -3.11
N GLU A 54 0.62 -0.65 -3.56
CA GLU A 54 0.70 -2.04 -3.14
C GLU A 54 1.04 -2.09 -1.65
N VAL A 55 0.30 -2.91 -0.91
CA VAL A 55 0.50 -3.14 0.51
C VAL A 55 0.48 -4.63 0.81
N VAL A 56 1.46 -5.09 1.59
CA VAL A 56 1.54 -6.47 2.06
C VAL A 56 1.37 -6.49 3.56
N CYS A 57 0.26 -7.03 4.02
CA CYS A 57 -0.12 -7.07 5.43
C CYS A 57 0.12 -8.49 6.01
N PRO A 58 0.83 -8.62 7.14
CA PRO A 58 1.05 -9.91 7.80
C PRO A 58 -0.27 -10.60 8.13
N GLY A 59 -0.43 -11.87 7.74
CA GLY A 59 -1.65 -12.65 8.03
C GLY A 59 -2.88 -12.34 7.16
N LYS A 60 -2.83 -11.31 6.30
CA LYS A 60 -3.91 -10.99 5.34
C LYS A 60 -3.48 -11.19 3.89
N GLY A 61 -2.21 -10.92 3.59
CA GLY A 61 -1.65 -11.05 2.25
C GLY A 61 -1.47 -9.71 1.56
N HIS A 62 -1.56 -9.71 0.24
CA HIS A 62 -1.28 -8.58 -0.62
C HIS A 62 -2.58 -7.89 -1.10
N ALA A 63 -2.59 -6.56 -1.10
CA ALA A 63 -3.66 -5.74 -1.65
C ALA A 63 -3.15 -4.36 -2.09
N TRP A 64 -4.05 -3.51 -2.55
CA TRP A 64 -3.79 -2.15 -3.02
C TRP A 64 -4.63 -1.16 -2.21
N VAL A 65 -4.05 -0.04 -1.81
CA VAL A 65 -4.76 1.09 -1.20
C VAL A 65 -4.63 2.32 -2.08
N ILE A 66 -5.59 3.25 -1.99
CA ILE A 66 -5.48 4.53 -2.69
C ILE A 66 -4.46 5.38 -1.93
N THR A 67 -3.48 5.95 -2.65
CA THR A 67 -2.56 6.91 -2.04
C THR A 67 -3.32 8.19 -1.70
N GLY A 68 -3.21 8.65 -0.46
CA GLY A 68 -4.04 9.74 0.08
C GLY A 68 -4.97 9.29 1.21
N ASP A 69 -5.14 7.97 1.38
CA ASP A 69 -5.73 7.38 2.58
C ASP A 69 -4.89 7.69 3.85
N PRO A 70 -5.52 7.71 5.04
CA PRO A 70 -4.87 8.09 6.29
C PRO A 70 -3.95 6.98 6.82
N TYR A 71 -2.74 6.89 6.27
CA TYR A 71 -1.65 6.06 6.76
C TYR A 71 -0.36 6.88 6.87
N ARG A 72 0.53 6.49 7.80
CA ARG A 72 1.86 7.09 7.96
C ARG A 72 2.95 6.07 7.67
N TYR A 73 4.04 6.52 7.07
CA TYR A 73 5.25 5.71 6.92
C TYR A 73 5.98 5.61 8.26
N MET A 74 6.45 4.41 8.60
CA MET A 74 7.43 4.23 9.66
C MET A 74 8.79 4.63 9.09
N GLN A 75 9.40 5.66 9.69
CA GLN A 75 10.78 6.07 9.41
C GLN A 75 11.78 5.12 10.09
#